data_AF-A0A3D4ZU95-F1
#
_entry.id   AF-A0A3D4ZU95-F1
#
_cell.length_a   1.000
_cell.length_b   1.000
_cell.length_c   1.000
_cell.angle_alpha   90.00
_cell.angle_beta   90.00
_cell.angle_gamma   90.00
#
_symmetry.space_group_name_H-M   'P 1'
#
loop_
_entity.id
_entity.type
_entity.pdbx_description
1 polymer ?
#
loop_
_entity_poly.entity_id
_entity_poly.type
_entity_poly.pdbx_seq_one_letter_code
_entity_poly.pdbx_strand_id
1 'polypeptide(L)'
;MDCPKCGYAMTDFDVECPRCKRLGQQAPQAAGPTPGTGTPPATTMQQPPEQTSAGLQGVPVPEQSATQLGAPPSAAEQQAKQKAGTCVAVVLVAIGVLTYYGCNRLFTPRPDPYTAAEYNAWLQPIAAELHGVPNSSIAWRGTPGRAILITVAGPVSKRQASDTATIIANSYLTRFPKSQSIFVKVEEYHSMETLHSDYYYLK
;
A
#
# COMPACT_ATOMS: atom_id res chain seq x y z
N MET A 1 27.52 -13.94 -25.76
CA MET A 1 26.76 -14.90 -26.58
C MET A 1 25.28 -14.79 -26.24
N ASP A 2 24.36 -14.70 -27.21
CA ASP A 2 22.92 -14.58 -26.88
C ASP A 2 22.24 -15.95 -26.70
N CYS A 3 21.36 -16.06 -25.70
CA CYS A 3 20.63 -17.29 -25.42
C CYS A 3 19.65 -17.62 -26.57
N PRO A 4 19.73 -18.79 -27.21
CA PRO A 4 18.88 -19.13 -28.35
C PRO A 4 17.38 -19.29 -27.99
N LYS A 5 17.06 -19.41 -26.71
CA LYS A 5 15.67 -19.58 -26.24
C LYS A 5 14.96 -18.26 -25.96
N CYS A 6 15.67 -17.21 -25.57
CA CYS A 6 15.06 -15.95 -25.17
C CYS A 6 15.80 -14.68 -25.61
N GLY A 7 16.90 -14.80 -26.35
CA GLY A 7 17.70 -13.66 -26.83
C GLY A 7 18.42 -12.89 -25.72
N TYR A 8 18.54 -13.46 -24.51
CA TYR A 8 19.25 -12.82 -23.41
C TYR A 8 20.77 -12.90 -23.61
N ALA A 9 21.46 -11.77 -23.52
CA ALA A 9 22.91 -11.69 -23.63
C ALA A 9 23.59 -12.40 -22.44
N MET A 10 24.26 -13.51 -22.72
CA MET A 10 25.04 -14.32 -21.77
C MET A 10 26.53 -13.97 -21.87
N THR A 11 27.21 -14.04 -20.72
CA THR A 11 28.67 -13.91 -20.65
C THR A 11 29.34 -15.24 -20.97
N ASP A 12 30.60 -15.23 -21.40
CA ASP A 12 31.31 -16.45 -21.84
C ASP A 12 31.53 -17.49 -20.72
N PHE A 13 31.24 -17.13 -19.47
CA PHE A 13 31.33 -18.01 -18.30
C PHE A 13 29.97 -18.54 -17.83
N ASP A 14 28.86 -18.09 -18.43
CA ASP A 14 27.52 -18.56 -18.08
C ASP A 14 27.19 -19.85 -18.84
N VAL A 15 27.26 -21.00 -18.15
CA VAL A 15 26.87 -22.31 -18.70
C VAL A 15 25.35 -22.43 -18.85
N GLU A 16 24.58 -21.64 -18.10
CA GLU A 16 23.12 -21.67 -18.10
C GLU A 16 22.53 -20.25 -18.18
N CYS A 17 21.47 -20.08 -18.98
CA CYS A 17 20.78 -18.80 -19.05
C CYS A 17 20.00 -18.54 -17.75
N PRO A 18 20.29 -17.45 -17.01
CA PRO A 18 19.63 -17.16 -15.73
C PRO A 18 18.13 -16.87 -15.89
N ARG A 19 17.69 -16.44 -17.08
CA ARG A 19 16.27 -16.23 -17.40
C ARG A 19 15.51 -17.51 -17.74
N CYS A 20 16.18 -18.50 -18.33
CA CYS A 20 15.54 -19.74 -18.75
C CYS A 20 15.70 -20.89 -17.75
N LYS A 21 16.33 -20.64 -16.57
CA LYS A 21 16.57 -21.56 -15.44
C LYS A 21 16.14 -23.01 -15.73
N ARG A 22 17.15 -23.87 -15.97
CA ARG A 22 17.12 -25.25 -16.50
C ARG A 22 17.21 -25.33 -18.02
N LEU A 23 18.44 -25.35 -18.52
CA LEU A 23 18.78 -26.14 -19.71
C LEU A 23 19.12 -27.61 -19.34
N GLY A 24 19.27 -27.93 -18.05
CA GLY A 24 19.64 -29.28 -17.58
C GLY A 24 18.51 -30.28 -17.35
N GLN A 25 17.25 -29.98 -17.67
CA GLN A 25 16.17 -30.98 -17.56
C GLN A 25 15.08 -30.78 -18.61
N GLN A 26 15.32 -31.29 -19.82
CA GLN A 26 14.24 -31.79 -20.67
C GLN A 26 14.64 -33.15 -21.25
N ALA A 27 14.00 -34.19 -20.72
CA ALA A 27 13.81 -35.46 -21.40
C ALA A 27 12.88 -35.25 -22.63
N PRO A 28 12.87 -36.18 -23.59
CA PRO A 28 12.52 -35.92 -24.99
C PRO A 28 11.03 -36.06 -25.27
N GLN A 29 10.45 -35.14 -26.06
CA GLN A 29 9.23 -35.31 -26.88
C GLN A 29 9.07 -34.03 -27.72
N ALA A 30 9.38 -34.05 -29.02
CA ALA A 30 8.59 -34.55 -30.15
C ALA A 30 7.46 -33.59 -30.62
N ALA A 31 7.65 -33.10 -31.85
CA ALA A 31 6.66 -32.69 -32.86
C ALA A 31 5.98 -31.29 -32.81
N GLY A 32 6.33 -30.45 -33.80
CA GLY A 32 5.36 -29.92 -34.79
C GLY A 32 4.71 -28.54 -34.55
N PRO A 33 4.62 -27.64 -35.57
CA PRO A 33 4.07 -26.28 -35.45
C PRO A 33 2.64 -26.14 -36.03
N THR A 34 1.82 -25.28 -35.44
CA THR A 34 0.65 -24.65 -36.12
C THR A 34 0.41 -23.22 -35.61
N PRO A 35 0.37 -22.21 -36.50
CA PRO A 35 -0.06 -20.84 -36.19
C PRO A 35 -1.54 -20.63 -36.56
N GLY A 36 -2.32 -19.99 -35.67
CA GLY A 36 -3.74 -19.68 -35.89
C GLY A 36 -4.10 -18.26 -35.49
N THR A 37 -4.37 -17.45 -36.51
CA THR A 37 -4.78 -16.04 -36.54
C THR A 37 -6.23 -15.82 -36.07
N GLY A 38 -6.56 -14.68 -35.44
CA GLY A 38 -7.94 -14.16 -35.43
C GLY A 38 -8.32 -13.23 -34.26
N THR A 39 -8.50 -11.94 -34.55
CA THR A 39 -9.12 -10.90 -33.70
C THR A 39 -10.46 -10.46 -34.33
N PRO A 40 -11.29 -9.61 -33.68
CA PRO A 40 -12.37 -9.85 -32.71
C PRO A 40 -13.79 -9.67 -33.34
N PRO A 41 -14.88 -9.66 -32.54
CA PRO A 41 -15.93 -8.67 -32.82
C PRO A 41 -16.48 -7.93 -31.59
N ALA A 42 -16.77 -6.66 -31.82
CA ALA A 42 -17.51 -5.73 -30.97
C ALA A 42 -19.03 -5.88 -31.15
N THR A 43 -19.83 -5.57 -30.12
CA THR A 43 -21.24 -5.09 -30.19
C THR A 43 -21.61 -4.61 -28.77
N THR A 44 -21.61 -3.31 -28.44
CA THR A 44 -22.62 -2.24 -28.67
C THR A 44 -23.36 -1.89 -27.38
N MET A 45 -23.38 -0.59 -27.13
CA MET A 45 -23.99 0.17 -26.03
C MET A 45 -25.50 -0.06 -25.87
N GLN A 46 -26.03 0.15 -24.66
CA GLN A 46 -27.13 1.11 -24.42
C GLN A 46 -27.53 1.22 -22.94
N GLN A 47 -27.57 2.47 -22.49
CA GLN A 47 -28.27 3.04 -21.33
C GLN A 47 -29.00 4.29 -21.89
N PRO A 48 -29.87 5.01 -21.15
CA PRO A 48 -31.17 4.72 -20.51
C PRO A 48 -32.34 5.39 -21.30
N PRO A 49 -33.59 5.43 -20.78
CA PRO A 49 -34.11 6.68 -20.16
C PRO A 49 -34.99 6.40 -18.92
N GLU A 50 -35.02 7.21 -17.87
CA GLU A 50 -35.64 8.55 -17.66
C GLU A 50 -37.19 8.59 -17.64
N GLN A 51 -37.71 8.88 -16.44
CA GLN A 51 -38.92 9.62 -16.01
C GLN A 51 -40.22 9.63 -16.85
N THR A 52 -41.39 9.49 -16.18
CA THR A 52 -42.52 10.47 -16.14
C THR A 52 -43.85 9.86 -15.63
N SER A 53 -44.35 10.43 -14.52
CA SER A 53 -45.70 10.92 -14.15
C SER A 53 -47.07 10.23 -14.46
N ALA A 54 -47.96 10.37 -13.45
CA ALA A 54 -49.44 10.43 -13.45
C ALA A 54 -50.23 9.14 -13.76
N GLY A 55 -51.32 8.74 -13.09
CA GLY A 55 -52.14 9.29 -12.01
C GLY A 55 -53.45 8.49 -11.90
N LEU A 56 -54.04 8.44 -10.70
CA LEU A 56 -55.45 8.16 -10.34
C LEU A 56 -56.10 6.80 -10.69
N GLN A 57 -56.51 6.04 -9.65
CA GLN A 57 -57.91 5.79 -9.23
C GLN A 57 -58.04 4.49 -8.40
N GLY A 58 -58.89 4.53 -7.37
CA GLY A 58 -59.58 3.32 -6.87
C GLY A 58 -59.39 2.98 -5.39
N VAL A 59 -60.18 3.62 -4.52
CA VAL A 59 -60.52 3.10 -3.18
C VAL A 59 -61.49 1.93 -3.36
N PRO A 60 -61.34 0.83 -2.58
CA PRO A 60 -62.39 0.51 -1.63
C PRO A 60 -61.85 0.17 -0.23
N VAL A 61 -62.63 0.63 0.74
CA VAL A 61 -62.58 0.34 2.17
C VAL A 61 -62.89 -1.14 2.42
N PRO A 62 -62.22 -1.78 3.40
CA PRO A 62 -62.93 -2.63 4.35
C PRO A 62 -62.63 -2.14 5.78
N GLU A 63 -63.65 -1.62 6.45
CA GLU A 63 -64.46 -2.35 7.42
C GLU A 63 -63.68 -2.66 8.70
N GLN A 64 -63.75 -1.68 9.60
CA GLN A 64 -63.28 -1.76 10.98
C GLN A 64 -64.28 -2.55 11.81
N SER A 65 -63.83 -3.67 12.36
CA SER A 65 -64.36 -4.36 13.54
C SER A 65 -63.20 -5.20 14.07
N ALA A 66 -62.83 -5.25 15.35
CA ALA A 66 -63.39 -4.68 16.55
C ALA A 66 -62.25 -4.55 17.58
N THR A 67 -62.41 -3.59 18.49
CA THR A 67 -62.02 -3.65 19.91
C THR A 67 -60.92 -4.63 20.32
N GLN A 68 -59.69 -4.12 20.48
CA GLN A 68 -58.89 -4.48 21.65
C GLN A 68 -58.62 -3.22 22.46
N LEU A 69 -59.45 -3.06 23.50
CA LEU A 69 -59.24 -2.16 24.62
C LEU A 69 -58.06 -2.69 25.44
N GLY A 70 -56.84 -2.55 24.91
CA GLY A 70 -55.61 -2.77 25.67
C GLY A 70 -55.38 -1.57 26.58
N ALA A 71 -55.30 -1.82 27.89
CA ALA A 71 -55.05 -0.81 28.90
C ALA A 71 -53.89 0.13 28.51
N PRO A 72 -53.94 1.43 28.87
CA PRO A 72 -52.80 2.31 28.67
C PRO A 72 -51.59 1.68 29.34
N PRO A 73 -50.44 1.53 28.65
CA PRO A 73 -49.25 1.03 29.30
C PRO A 73 -48.98 1.92 30.50
N SER A 74 -48.96 1.32 31.69
CA SER A 74 -48.66 2.02 32.93
C SER A 74 -47.40 2.87 32.72
N ALA A 75 -47.35 4.07 33.29
CA ALA A 75 -46.17 4.95 33.24
C ALA A 75 -44.87 4.21 33.63
N ALA A 76 -44.98 3.14 34.42
CA ALA A 76 -43.89 2.23 34.77
C ALA A 76 -43.31 1.45 33.56
N GLU A 77 -44.13 1.06 32.59
CA GLU A 77 -43.71 0.27 31.41
C GLU A 77 -43.07 1.15 30.33
N GLN A 78 -43.53 2.41 30.19
CA GLN A 78 -42.86 3.43 29.38
C GLN A 78 -41.53 3.87 30.00
N GLN A 79 -41.47 4.01 31.33
CA GLN A 79 -40.21 4.29 32.04
C GLN A 79 -39.20 3.13 31.94
N ALA A 80 -39.65 1.87 31.91
CA ALA A 80 -38.78 0.71 31.74
C ALA A 80 -38.14 0.67 30.33
N LYS A 81 -38.91 0.93 29.27
CA LYS A 81 -38.38 0.99 27.89
C LYS A 81 -37.46 2.18 27.65
N GLN A 82 -37.75 3.35 28.24
CA GLN A 82 -36.85 4.51 28.19
C GLN A 82 -35.51 4.24 28.88
N LYS A 83 -35.52 3.57 30.04
CA LYS A 83 -34.29 3.19 30.75
C LYS A 83 -33.47 2.17 29.95
N ALA A 84 -34.11 1.17 29.35
CA ALA A 84 -33.43 0.18 28.51
C ALA A 84 -32.79 0.82 27.25
N GLY A 85 -33.50 1.69 26.54
CA GLY A 85 -32.97 2.40 25.37
C GLY A 85 -31.79 3.32 25.71
N THR A 86 -31.84 3.98 26.87
CA THR A 86 -30.75 4.85 27.34
C THR A 86 -29.51 4.04 27.70
N CYS A 87 -29.65 2.88 28.36
CA CYS A 87 -28.53 2.00 28.67
C CYS A 87 -27.83 1.47 27.40
N VAL A 88 -28.59 1.07 26.38
CA VAL A 88 -28.01 0.59 25.11
C VAL A 88 -27.25 1.70 24.39
N ALA A 89 -27.80 2.92 24.33
CA ALA A 89 -27.13 4.05 23.71
C ALA A 89 -25.81 4.40 24.43
N VAL A 90 -25.79 4.40 25.76
CA VAL A 90 -24.58 4.66 26.55
C VAL A 90 -23.52 3.58 26.32
N VAL A 91 -23.90 2.29 26.26
CA VAL A 91 -22.97 1.19 25.99
C VAL A 91 -22.38 1.30 24.57
N LEU A 92 -23.19 1.62 23.57
CA LEU A 92 -22.70 1.79 22.18
C LEU A 92 -21.75 2.99 22.05
N VAL A 93 -22.03 4.10 22.71
CA VAL A 93 -21.14 5.26 22.76
C VAL A 93 -19.84 4.90 23.48
N ALA A 94 -19.91 4.18 24.60
CA ALA A 94 -18.72 3.74 25.33
C ALA A 94 -17.85 2.79 24.50
N ILE A 95 -18.45 1.84 23.77
CA ILE A 95 -17.75 0.96 22.83
C ILE A 95 -17.14 1.78 21.69
N GLY A 96 -17.89 2.69 21.07
CA GLY A 96 -17.39 3.56 20.01
C GLY A 96 -16.20 4.40 20.45
N VAL A 97 -16.24 4.96 21.66
CA VAL A 97 -15.12 5.69 22.27
C VAL A 97 -13.95 4.75 22.56
N LEU A 98 -14.17 3.58 23.15
CA LEU A 98 -13.12 2.58 23.41
C LEU A 98 -12.47 2.07 22.12
N THR A 99 -13.23 1.83 21.06
CA THR A 99 -12.71 1.44 19.75
C THR A 99 -11.98 2.60 19.11
N TYR A 100 -12.51 3.82 19.16
CA TYR A 100 -11.85 5.01 18.61
C TYR A 100 -10.52 5.29 19.29
N TYR A 101 -10.48 5.33 20.64
CA TYR A 101 -9.26 5.55 21.40
C TYR A 101 -8.33 4.33 21.40
N GLY A 102 -8.87 3.11 21.41
CA GLY A 102 -8.09 1.87 21.33
C GLY A 102 -7.39 1.73 19.99
N CYS A 103 -8.12 1.93 18.89
CA CYS A 103 -7.55 1.96 17.55
C CYS A 103 -6.58 3.15 17.39
N ASN A 104 -6.94 4.37 17.80
CA ASN A 104 -5.99 5.49 17.72
C ASN A 104 -4.72 5.22 18.52
N ARG A 105 -4.78 4.60 19.69
CA ARG A 105 -3.58 4.30 20.49
C ARG A 105 -2.74 3.17 19.89
N LEU A 106 -3.35 2.24 19.14
CA LEU A 106 -2.64 1.22 18.38
C LEU A 106 -2.01 1.79 17.10
N PHE A 107 -2.59 2.85 16.53
CA PHE A 107 -2.14 3.47 15.28
C PHE A 107 -1.37 4.79 15.45
N THR A 108 -1.26 5.35 16.67
CA THR A 108 -0.39 6.49 16.90
C THR A 108 1.04 6.06 16.62
N PRO A 109 1.70 6.64 15.60
CA PRO A 109 3.10 6.34 15.32
C PRO A 109 3.88 6.55 16.60
N ARG A 110 4.63 5.53 17.01
CA ARG A 110 5.50 5.66 18.18
C ARG A 110 6.37 6.90 17.94
N PRO A 111 6.35 7.89 18.84
CA PRO A 111 7.10 9.12 18.63
C PRO A 111 8.54 8.77 18.34
N ASP A 112 9.10 9.40 17.30
CA ASP A 112 10.47 9.11 16.91
C ASP A 112 11.40 9.48 18.07
N PRO A 113 12.26 8.56 18.54
CA PRO A 113 13.20 8.87 19.62
C PRO A 113 14.24 9.92 19.23
N TYR A 114 14.34 10.30 17.96
CA TYR A 114 15.31 11.27 17.46
C TYR A 114 14.63 12.44 16.75
N THR A 115 15.28 13.60 16.82
CA THR A 115 14.84 14.85 16.21
C THR A 115 15.30 14.96 14.75
N ALA A 116 14.60 15.76 13.95
CA ALA A 116 15.03 16.08 12.58
C ALA A 116 16.44 16.70 12.52
N ALA A 117 16.82 17.47 13.56
CA ALA A 117 18.15 18.07 13.66
C ALA A 117 19.25 17.02 13.82
N GLU A 118 19.02 15.98 14.63
CA GLU A 118 19.98 14.87 14.80
C GLU A 118 20.15 14.08 13.51
N TYR A 119 19.07 13.83 12.77
CA TYR A 119 19.14 13.17 11.46
C TYR A 119 19.93 14.01 10.45
N ASN A 120 19.64 15.30 10.37
CA ASN A 120 20.34 16.20 9.46
C ASN A 120 21.84 16.30 9.82
N ALA A 121 22.18 16.38 11.11
CA ALA A 121 23.57 16.41 11.57
C ALA A 121 24.35 15.14 11.19
N TRP A 122 23.70 13.97 11.23
CA TRP A 122 24.29 12.71 10.78
C TRP A 122 24.40 12.60 9.25
N LEU A 123 23.46 13.17 8.49
CA LEU A 123 23.49 13.14 7.02
C LEU A 123 24.59 14.02 6.41
N GLN A 124 24.96 15.13 7.05
CA GLN A 124 25.97 16.06 6.55
C GLN A 124 27.31 15.40 6.17
N PRO A 125 27.97 14.63 7.05
CA PRO A 125 29.24 13.97 6.70
C PRO A 125 29.07 12.90 5.62
N ILE A 126 27.94 12.19 5.58
CA ILE A 126 27.67 11.16 4.57
C ILE A 126 27.47 11.78 3.19
N ALA A 127 26.79 12.93 3.13
CA ALA A 127 26.62 13.68 1.89
C ALA A 127 27.97 14.17 1.34
N ALA A 128 28.94 14.48 2.21
CA ALA A 128 30.31 14.72 1.80
C ALA A 128 30.97 13.42 1.30
N GLU A 129 30.98 12.34 2.08
CA GLU A 129 31.67 11.08 1.70
C GLU A 129 31.16 10.43 0.39
N LEU A 130 29.93 10.74 -0.03
CA LEU A 130 29.39 10.33 -1.33
C LEU A 130 30.06 11.00 -2.55
N HIS A 131 31.21 11.68 -2.40
CA HIS A 131 32.01 12.28 -3.49
C HIS A 131 32.32 11.34 -4.67
N GLY A 132 32.16 10.03 -4.55
CA GLY A 132 32.20 9.08 -5.68
C GLY A 132 30.99 9.12 -6.61
N VAL A 133 29.89 9.77 -6.20
CA VAL A 133 28.66 9.96 -6.98
C VAL A 133 28.53 11.46 -7.28
N PRO A 134 28.84 11.91 -8.51
CA PRO A 134 28.76 13.32 -8.85
C PRO A 134 27.34 13.85 -8.66
N ASN A 135 27.23 15.06 -8.10
CA ASN A 135 25.98 15.81 -7.97
C ASN A 135 24.85 15.07 -7.20
N SER A 136 25.18 14.24 -6.22
CA SER A 136 24.16 13.63 -5.36
C SER A 136 23.69 14.58 -4.26
N SER A 137 22.41 14.51 -3.91
CA SER A 137 21.83 15.12 -2.73
C SER A 137 21.16 14.06 -1.86
N ILE A 138 21.23 14.21 -0.54
CA ILE A 138 20.51 13.35 0.39
C ILE A 138 19.62 14.23 1.25
N ALA A 139 18.37 13.79 1.44
CA ALA A 139 17.44 14.46 2.33
C ALA A 139 16.75 13.43 3.25
N TRP A 140 16.65 13.78 4.52
CA TRP A 140 15.75 13.10 5.44
C TRP A 140 14.31 13.47 5.09
N ARG A 141 13.47 12.46 4.86
CA ARG A 141 12.02 12.61 4.68
C ARG A 141 11.33 11.94 5.87
N GLY A 142 11.22 12.72 6.95
CA GLY A 142 10.67 12.29 8.23
C GLY A 142 9.14 12.33 8.31
N THR A 143 8.59 11.18 8.68
CA THR A 143 7.20 10.80 9.01
C THR A 143 6.06 11.02 8.00
N PRO A 144 5.18 9.98 7.84
CA PRO A 144 5.07 8.83 8.74
C PRO A 144 6.03 7.65 8.46
N GLY A 145 6.89 7.70 7.42
CA GLY A 145 7.62 6.52 6.92
C GLY A 145 9.11 6.35 7.26
N ARG A 146 9.76 7.21 8.05
CA ARG A 146 11.24 7.18 8.29
C ARG A 146 12.04 6.88 7.02
N ALA A 147 11.96 7.80 6.06
CA ALA A 147 12.55 7.61 4.74
C ALA A 147 13.79 8.48 4.57
N ILE A 148 14.85 7.91 4.00
CA ILE A 148 15.93 8.69 3.39
C ILE A 148 15.69 8.69 1.88
N LEU A 149 15.65 9.89 1.32
CA LEU A 149 15.65 10.09 -0.11
C LEU A 149 17.05 10.49 -0.56
N ILE A 150 17.59 9.74 -1.51
CA ILE A 150 18.87 10.01 -2.16
C ILE A 150 18.55 10.33 -3.61
N THR A 151 18.96 11.50 -4.06
CA THR A 151 18.77 11.92 -5.44
C THR A 151 20.14 12.05 -6.09
N VAL A 152 20.38 11.31 -7.16
CA VAL A 152 21.66 11.27 -7.88
C VAL A 152 21.52 11.95 -9.23
N ALA A 153 22.38 12.92 -9.53
CA ALA A 153 22.41 13.56 -10.84
C ALA A 153 23.51 12.95 -11.71
N GLY A 154 23.09 11.97 -12.51
CA GLY A 154 23.95 11.28 -13.47
C GLY A 154 23.56 9.81 -13.63
N PRO A 155 24.13 9.12 -14.63
CA PRO A 155 23.86 7.71 -14.86
C PRO A 155 24.45 6.88 -13.72
N VAL A 156 23.59 6.35 -12.86
CA VAL A 156 23.95 5.42 -11.78
C VAL A 156 23.33 4.08 -12.09
N SER A 157 24.13 3.00 -12.05
CA SER A 157 23.59 1.65 -12.23
C SER A 157 22.72 1.26 -11.05
N LYS A 158 21.70 0.41 -11.27
CA LYS A 158 20.85 -0.14 -10.19
C LYS A 158 21.67 -0.83 -9.09
N ARG A 159 22.80 -1.47 -9.47
CA ARG A 159 23.73 -2.08 -8.52
C ARG A 159 24.40 -1.04 -7.62
N GLN A 160 24.95 0.03 -8.20
CA GLN A 160 25.55 1.13 -7.42
C GLN A 160 24.50 1.79 -6.50
N ALA A 161 23.28 2.02 -7.01
CA ALA A 161 22.19 2.56 -6.19
C ALA A 161 21.86 1.66 -4.98
N SER A 162 21.79 0.34 -5.18
CA SER A 162 21.58 -0.65 -4.11
C SER A 162 22.74 -0.69 -3.11
N ASP A 163 23.99 -0.63 -3.57
CA ASP A 163 25.17 -0.63 -2.71
C ASP A 163 25.22 0.65 -1.86
N THR A 164 24.97 1.81 -2.46
CA THR A 164 24.84 3.10 -1.77
C THR A 164 23.73 3.07 -0.72
N ALA A 165 22.55 2.56 -1.07
CA ALA A 165 21.43 2.45 -0.13
C ALA A 165 21.78 1.57 1.07
N THR A 166 22.49 0.45 0.84
CA THR A 166 22.92 -0.49 1.88
C THR A 166 23.94 0.14 2.83
N ILE A 167 24.92 0.89 2.30
CA ILE A 167 25.91 1.61 3.12
C ILE A 167 25.23 2.63 4.04
N ILE A 168 24.32 3.43 3.48
CA ILE A 168 23.58 4.46 4.23
C ILE A 168 22.67 3.82 5.28
N ALA A 169 21.94 2.76 4.92
CA ALA A 169 21.08 2.05 5.85
C ALA A 169 21.87 1.44 7.02
N ASN A 170 23.02 0.81 6.76
CA ASN A 170 23.85 0.24 7.81
C ASN A 170 24.44 1.32 8.75
N SER A 171 24.89 2.46 8.18
CA SER A 171 25.34 3.61 8.98
C SER A 171 24.21 4.16 9.85
N TYR A 172 23.00 4.27 9.30
CA TYR A 172 21.82 4.72 10.03
C TYR A 172 21.49 3.80 11.21
N LEU A 173 21.36 2.49 10.94
CA LEU A 173 21.00 1.49 11.96
C LEU A 173 22.06 1.40 13.07
N THR A 174 23.33 1.61 12.74
CA THR A 174 24.42 1.68 13.73
C THR A 174 24.31 2.93 14.61
N ARG A 175 23.98 4.09 14.01
CA ARG A 175 23.91 5.36 14.73
C ARG A 175 22.62 5.50 15.55
N PHE A 176 21.52 4.97 15.05
CA PHE A 176 20.17 5.12 15.61
C PHE A 176 19.56 3.76 15.97
N PRO A 177 20.12 3.02 16.95
CA PRO A 177 19.69 1.65 17.26
C PRO A 177 18.25 1.55 17.79
N LYS A 178 17.66 2.66 18.25
CA LYS A 178 16.24 2.69 18.66
C LYS A 178 15.29 2.72 17.46
N SER A 179 15.80 3.06 16.27
CA SER A 179 15.07 2.95 15.02
C SER A 179 15.18 1.51 14.52
N GLN A 180 14.08 0.75 14.63
CA GLN A 180 14.04 -0.66 14.25
C GLN A 180 14.20 -0.91 12.74
N SER A 181 13.87 0.10 11.93
CA SER A 181 13.94 0.02 10.48
C SER A 181 14.13 1.39 9.85
N ILE A 182 14.55 1.38 8.58
CA ILE A 182 14.62 2.55 7.72
C ILE A 182 14.24 2.20 6.28
N PHE A 183 13.50 3.10 5.63
CA PHE A 183 13.24 3.02 4.19
C PHE A 183 14.26 3.89 3.45
N VAL A 184 14.93 3.33 2.45
CA VAL A 184 15.88 4.09 1.62
C VAL A 184 15.40 4.05 0.17
N LYS A 185 15.24 5.23 -0.43
CA LYS A 185 14.87 5.41 -1.83
C LYS A 185 15.97 6.16 -2.56
N VAL A 186 16.43 5.61 -3.68
CA VAL A 186 17.40 6.23 -4.58
C VAL A 186 16.69 6.55 -5.90
N GLU A 187 16.70 7.83 -6.28
CA GLU A 187 16.09 8.34 -7.49
C GLU A 187 17.13 9.02 -8.38
N GLU A 188 17.01 8.84 -9.69
CA GLU A 188 17.76 9.62 -10.66
C GLU A 188 17.11 11.01 -10.82
N TYR A 189 17.89 12.07 -10.67
CA TYR A 189 17.40 13.45 -10.64
C TYR A 189 16.64 13.87 -11.91
N HIS A 190 17.12 13.46 -13.08
CA HIS A 190 16.57 13.93 -14.36
C HIS A 190 15.30 13.17 -14.77
N SER A 191 15.27 11.85 -14.59
CA SER A 191 14.15 11.00 -14.99
C SER A 191 13.11 10.84 -13.88
N MET A 192 13.48 11.16 -12.63
CA MET A 192 12.75 10.78 -11.42
C MET A 192 12.51 9.26 -11.34
N GLU A 193 13.27 8.45 -12.09
CA GLU A 193 13.17 7.00 -12.02
C GLU A 193 13.70 6.53 -10.67
N THR A 194 12.93 5.68 -10.00
CA THR A 194 13.39 4.99 -8.79
C THR A 194 14.37 3.89 -9.19
N LEU A 195 15.65 4.14 -8.94
CA LEU A 195 16.73 3.18 -9.22
C LEU A 195 16.76 2.05 -8.19
N HIS A 196 16.46 2.37 -6.93
CA HIS A 196 16.40 1.43 -5.81
C HIS A 196 15.44 1.91 -4.74
N SER A 197 14.71 0.97 -4.12
CA SER A 197 13.87 1.27 -2.95
C SER A 197 13.71 0.01 -2.11
N ASP A 198 14.12 0.05 -0.84
CA ASP A 198 13.98 -1.09 0.06
C ASP A 198 13.87 -0.68 1.54
N TYR A 199 13.38 -1.60 2.36
CA TYR A 199 13.36 -1.51 3.82
C TYR A 199 14.53 -2.27 4.42
N TYR A 200 15.27 -1.58 5.28
CA TYR A 200 16.37 -2.15 6.03
C TYR A 200 16.00 -2.26 7.50
N TYR A 201 16.38 -3.35 8.13
CA TYR A 201 16.05 -3.68 9.52
C TYR A 201 17.32 -3.93 10.31
N LEU A 202 17.32 -3.57 11.59
CA LEU A 202 18.37 -3.97 12.52
C LEU A 202 18.32 -5.50 12.68
N LYS A 203 19.43 -6.18 12.39
CA LYS A 203 19.57 -7.63 12.56
C LYS A 203 19.65 -8.02 14.03
#